data_AF-A0A968V894-F1
#
_entry.id   AF-A0A968V894-F1
#
_cell.length_a   1.000
_cell.length_b   1.000
_cell.length_c   1.000
_cell.angle_alpha   90.00
_cell.angle_beta   90.00
_cell.angle_gamma   90.00
#
_symmetry.space_group_name_H-M   'P 1'
#
loop_
_entity.id
_entity.type
_entity.pdbx_description
1 polymer ?
#
loop_
_entity_poly.entity_id
_entity_poly.type
_entity_poly.pdbx_seq_one_letter_code
_entity_poly.pdbx_strand_id
1 'polypeptide(L)'
;MRLAGVYYPNLRNQLSQSARQAIKVTAKDLSAAGWVARSQRALERQDYREACLCLYLAMLQQLQEINRIPQLASRTDGEYLELLRQFPQFPAYQTLLIAHQQLCFGDRTADPSLFSQCDRAYQIICQHQGP
;
A
#
# COMPACT_ATOMS: atom_id res chain seq x y z
N MET A 1 -8.85 -40.26 -28.34
CA MET A 1 -7.53 -39.68 -28.07
C MET A 1 -7.72 -38.30 -27.47
N ARG A 2 -7.37 -38.10 -26.20
CA ARG A 2 -7.41 -36.79 -25.52
C ARG A 2 -5.97 -36.33 -25.34
N LEU A 3 -5.59 -35.20 -25.92
CA LEU A 3 -4.30 -34.56 -25.66
C LEU A 3 -4.41 -33.78 -24.34
N ALA A 4 -3.62 -34.17 -23.36
CA ALA A 4 -3.47 -33.46 -22.09
C ALA A 4 -2.66 -32.18 -22.33
N GLY A 5 -3.30 -31.02 -22.14
CA GLY A 5 -2.62 -29.74 -22.08
C GLY A 5 -1.84 -29.63 -20.78
N VAL A 6 -0.53 -29.45 -20.87
CA VAL A 6 0.36 -29.23 -19.73
C VAL A 6 0.05 -27.86 -19.12
N TYR A 7 -0.47 -27.85 -17.90
CA TYR A 7 -0.72 -26.65 -17.10
C TYR A 7 0.60 -26.22 -16.44
N TYR A 8 1.10 -25.03 -16.78
CA TYR A 8 2.26 -24.43 -16.11
C TYR A 8 1.78 -23.47 -15.01
N PRO A 9 1.94 -23.77 -13.71
CA PRO A 9 1.66 -22.82 -12.66
C PRO A 9 2.86 -21.92 -12.36
N ASN A 10 2.69 -20.63 -12.65
CA ASN A 10 3.04 -19.47 -11.80
C ASN A 10 4.44 -19.39 -11.16
N LEU A 11 5.46 -18.97 -11.94
CA LEU A 11 6.72 -18.45 -11.39
C LEU A 11 6.57 -17.04 -10.76
N ARG A 12 5.45 -16.34 -11.01
CA ARG A 12 5.16 -14.97 -10.50
C ARG A 12 4.77 -14.93 -9.01
N ASN A 13 4.42 -16.08 -8.41
CA ASN A 13 3.93 -16.14 -7.03
C ASN A 13 5.02 -16.23 -5.95
N GLN A 14 6.21 -16.74 -6.28
CA GLN A 14 7.27 -16.91 -5.26
C GLN A 14 7.96 -15.58 -4.91
N LEU A 15 8.23 -14.72 -5.89
CA LEU A 15 8.78 -13.38 -5.62
C LEU A 15 7.80 -12.49 -4.82
N SER A 16 6.48 -12.66 -5.05
CA SER A 16 5.46 -11.92 -4.31
C SER A 16 5.20 -12.47 -2.91
N GLN A 17 5.34 -13.78 -2.67
CA GLN A 17 5.19 -14.36 -1.33
C GLN A 17 6.32 -13.95 -0.39
N SER A 18 7.58 -14.01 -0.81
CA SER A 18 8.72 -13.60 0.03
C SER A 18 8.68 -12.10 0.35
N ALA A 19 8.32 -11.26 -0.64
CA ALA A 19 8.07 -9.84 -0.40
C ALA A 19 6.87 -9.62 0.53
N ARG A 20 5.74 -10.33 0.34
CA ARG A 20 4.57 -10.26 1.23
C ARG A 20 4.91 -10.70 2.65
N GLN A 21 5.74 -11.73 2.85
CA GLN A 21 6.15 -12.21 4.17
C GLN A 21 7.12 -11.25 4.86
N ALA A 22 8.10 -10.71 4.15
CA ALA A 22 9.01 -9.69 4.68
C ALA A 22 8.28 -8.39 5.05
N ILE A 23 7.29 -7.98 4.24
CA ILE A 23 6.42 -6.84 4.54
C ILE A 23 5.55 -7.14 5.77
N LYS A 24 4.99 -8.36 5.91
CA LYS A 24 4.11 -8.73 7.03
C LYS A 24 4.80 -8.71 8.40
N VAL A 25 6.10 -9.05 8.46
CA VAL A 25 6.88 -9.03 9.72
C VAL A 25 7.37 -7.62 10.06
N THR A 26 7.60 -6.74 9.07
CA THR A 26 8.06 -5.36 9.30
C THR A 26 6.94 -4.33 9.42
N ALA A 27 5.72 -4.65 8.94
CA ALA A 27 4.52 -3.78 8.93
C ALA A 27 4.16 -3.16 10.29
N LYS A 28 4.38 -3.91 11.38
CA LYS A 28 3.89 -3.54 12.72
C LYS A 28 4.82 -2.67 13.55
N ASP A 29 6.09 -2.53 13.15
CA ASP A 29 7.13 -1.92 14.01
C ASP A 29 7.63 -0.56 13.53
N LEU A 30 7.40 -0.21 12.26
CA LEU A 30 7.84 1.07 11.72
C LEU A 30 6.78 2.14 11.95
N SER A 31 7.23 3.33 12.38
CA SER A 31 6.39 4.53 12.42
C SER A 31 5.99 4.99 11.01
N ALA A 32 5.00 5.88 10.92
CA ALA A 32 4.61 6.47 9.64
C ALA A 32 5.82 7.10 8.91
N ALA A 33 6.68 7.81 9.64
CA ALA A 33 7.93 8.37 9.12
C ALA A 33 8.92 7.30 8.65
N GLY A 34 9.00 6.17 9.37
CA GLY A 34 9.83 5.02 8.98
C GLY A 34 9.42 4.43 7.64
N TRP A 35 8.12 4.30 7.40
CA TRP A 35 7.58 3.87 6.10
C TRP A 35 7.87 4.85 4.97
N VAL A 36 7.77 6.16 5.23
CA VAL A 36 8.13 7.19 4.24
C VAL A 36 9.62 7.11 3.88
N ALA A 37 10.50 6.97 4.86
CA ALA A 37 11.94 6.81 4.60
C ALA A 37 12.22 5.55 3.76
N ARG A 38 11.51 4.44 4.03
CA ARG A 38 11.61 3.23 3.21
C ARG A 38 11.11 3.44 1.79
N SER A 39 10.03 4.19 1.60
CA SER A 39 9.52 4.57 0.28
C SER A 39 10.57 5.33 -0.54
N GLN A 40 11.25 6.30 0.07
CA GLN A 40 12.31 7.07 -0.58
C GLN A 40 13.48 6.19 -1.02
N ARG A 41 13.94 5.26 -0.17
CA ARG A 41 14.98 4.28 -0.53
C ARG A 41 14.56 3.32 -1.65
N ALA A 42 13.26 3.01 -1.76
CA ALA A 42 12.74 2.23 -2.88
C ALA A 42 12.78 3.05 -4.19
N LEU A 43 12.49 4.35 -4.12
CA LEU A 43 12.56 5.26 -5.26
C LEU A 43 13.99 5.39 -5.82
N GLU A 44 15.00 5.44 -4.96
CA GLU A 44 16.43 5.43 -5.36
C GLU A 44 16.78 4.20 -6.21
N ARG A 45 16.09 3.08 -5.97
CA ARG A 45 16.24 1.81 -6.69
C ARG A 45 15.27 1.68 -7.86
N GLN A 46 14.48 2.72 -8.15
CA GLN A 46 13.37 2.73 -9.12
C GLN A 46 12.32 1.62 -8.85
N ASP A 47 12.22 1.14 -7.61
CA ASP A 47 11.19 0.20 -7.20
C ASP A 47 9.91 0.96 -6.82
N TYR A 48 9.19 1.42 -7.85
CA TYR A 48 7.94 2.15 -7.67
C TYR A 48 6.87 1.32 -6.96
N ARG A 49 6.94 -0.02 -7.05
CA ARG A 49 5.99 -0.90 -6.39
C ARG A 49 6.21 -0.88 -4.88
N GLU A 50 7.44 -1.11 -4.42
CA GLU A 50 7.77 -1.02 -2.99
C GLU A 50 7.50 0.40 -2.47
N ALA A 51 7.83 1.43 -3.24
CA ALA A 51 7.61 2.82 -2.84
C ALA A 51 6.11 3.13 -2.60
N CYS A 52 5.22 2.74 -3.52
CA CYS A 52 3.78 2.93 -3.35
C CYS A 52 3.22 2.14 -2.15
N LEU A 53 3.66 0.89 -1.98
CA LEU A 53 3.23 0.05 -0.85
C LEU A 53 3.70 0.61 0.49
N CYS A 54 4.89 1.19 0.54
CA CYS A 54 5.39 1.87 1.74
C CYS A 54 4.54 3.10 2.09
N LEU A 55 4.09 3.89 1.11
CA LEU A 55 3.20 5.03 1.37
C LEU A 55 1.81 4.59 1.85
N TYR A 56 1.30 3.48 1.35
CA TYR A 56 0.09 2.85 1.91
C TYR A 56 0.29 2.43 3.38
N LEU A 57 1.39 1.76 3.70
CA LEU A 57 1.68 1.37 5.09
C LEU A 57 1.89 2.58 6.01
N ALA A 58 2.56 3.62 5.52
CA ALA A 58 2.71 4.89 6.23
C ALA A 58 1.35 5.49 6.60
N MET A 59 0.40 5.50 5.66
CA MET A 59 -0.95 6.01 5.88
C MET A 59 -1.72 5.20 6.94
N LEU A 60 -1.62 3.85 6.92
CA LEU A 60 -2.25 3.03 7.95
C LEU A 60 -1.63 3.25 9.33
N GLN A 61 -0.31 3.31 9.40
CA GLN A 61 0.42 3.53 10.63
C GLN A 61 0.11 4.93 11.21
N GLN A 62 0.02 5.94 10.35
CA GLN A 62 -0.35 7.29 10.74
C GLN A 62 -1.75 7.34 11.36
N LEU A 63 -2.74 6.68 10.74
CA LEU A 63 -4.11 6.58 11.29
C LEU A 63 -4.15 5.95 12.69
N GLN A 64 -3.26 4.99 12.94
CA GLN A 64 -3.08 4.39 14.26
C GLN A 64 -2.38 5.33 15.24
N GLU A 65 -1.27 5.97 14.84
CA GLU A 65 -0.49 6.87 15.69
C GLU A 65 -1.31 8.07 16.19
N ILE A 66 -2.19 8.62 15.34
CA ILE A 66 -3.10 9.71 15.71
C ILE A 66 -4.39 9.23 16.39
N ASN A 67 -4.49 7.94 16.73
CA ASN A 67 -5.63 7.30 17.37
C ASN A 67 -6.99 7.51 16.67
N ARG A 68 -6.99 7.80 15.36
CA ARG A 68 -8.25 8.01 14.62
C ARG A 68 -8.90 6.72 14.16
N ILE A 69 -8.09 5.77 13.68
CA ILE A 69 -8.58 4.45 13.26
C ILE A 69 -7.54 3.40 13.68
N PRO A 70 -7.81 2.56 14.70
CA PRO A 70 -6.84 1.59 15.19
C PRO A 70 -6.60 0.50 14.15
N GLN A 71 -5.37 0.09 13.88
CA GLN A 71 -5.12 -0.99 12.94
C GLN A 71 -5.60 -2.33 13.52
N LEU A 72 -6.50 -3.01 12.82
CA LEU A 72 -6.92 -4.38 13.17
C LEU A 72 -6.36 -5.35 12.14
N ALA A 73 -5.87 -6.50 12.59
CA ALA A 73 -5.28 -7.50 11.71
C ALA A 73 -6.26 -8.03 10.65
N SER A 74 -7.56 -7.99 10.93
CA SER A 74 -8.63 -8.40 10.01
C SER A 74 -9.18 -7.26 9.15
N ARG A 75 -8.76 -6.00 9.37
CA ARG A 75 -9.35 -4.88 8.64
C ARG A 75 -8.88 -4.86 7.20
N THR A 76 -9.84 -4.77 6.30
CA THR A 76 -9.68 -4.72 4.86
C THR A 76 -9.68 -3.27 4.36
N ASP A 77 -9.16 -3.06 3.15
CA ASP A 77 -9.18 -1.76 2.50
C ASP A 77 -10.62 -1.23 2.28
N GLY A 78 -11.59 -2.12 2.05
CA GLY A 78 -13.00 -1.75 1.93
C GLY A 78 -13.56 -1.15 3.23
N GLU A 79 -13.23 -1.75 4.38
CA GLU A 79 -13.62 -1.22 5.69
C GLU A 79 -12.93 0.11 5.99
N TYR A 80 -11.66 0.28 5.60
CA TYR A 80 -10.99 1.58 5.69
C TYR A 80 -11.69 2.65 4.84
N LEU A 81 -12.11 2.33 3.61
CA LEU A 81 -12.87 3.27 2.76
C LEU A 81 -14.17 3.73 3.42
N GLU A 82 -14.93 2.82 4.04
CA GLU A 82 -16.16 3.18 4.75
C GLU A 82 -15.88 4.14 5.91
N LEU A 83 -14.90 3.82 6.77
CA LEU A 83 -14.57 4.63 7.95
C LEU A 83 -14.02 6.01 7.57
N LEU A 84 -13.26 6.07 6.48
CA LEU A 84 -12.58 7.29 6.03
C LEU A 84 -13.48 8.22 5.21
N ARG A 85 -14.67 7.78 4.79
CA ARG A 85 -15.60 8.58 3.96
C ARG A 85 -16.00 9.91 4.60
N GLN A 86 -16.05 9.96 5.93
CA GLN A 86 -16.38 11.18 6.68
C GLN A 86 -15.25 12.22 6.74
N PHE A 87 -14.05 11.87 6.28
CA PHE A 87 -12.88 12.74 6.36
C PHE A 87 -12.78 13.64 5.12
N PRO A 88 -12.48 14.95 5.25
CA PRO A 88 -12.32 15.86 4.10
C PRO A 88 -11.29 15.36 3.07
N GLN A 89 -10.24 14.70 3.52
CA GLN A 89 -9.18 14.12 2.70
C GLN A 89 -9.49 12.71 2.18
N PHE A 90 -10.74 12.25 2.25
CA PHE A 90 -11.16 10.92 1.76
C PHE A 90 -10.61 10.56 0.37
N PRO A 91 -10.62 11.44 -0.65
CA PRO A 91 -10.07 11.11 -1.96
C PRO A 91 -8.58 10.72 -1.93
N ALA A 92 -7.79 11.31 -1.02
CA ALA A 92 -6.39 10.99 -0.86
C ALA A 92 -6.19 9.60 -0.23
N TYR A 93 -6.94 9.28 0.83
CA TYR A 93 -6.96 7.94 1.41
C TYR A 93 -7.37 6.88 0.37
N GLN A 94 -8.43 7.17 -0.39
CA GLN A 94 -8.93 6.29 -1.43
C GLN A 94 -7.87 6.01 -2.50
N THR A 95 -7.09 7.02 -2.91
CA THR A 95 -6.01 6.86 -3.88
C THR A 95 -4.99 5.80 -3.42
N LEU A 96 -4.54 5.86 -2.17
CA LEU A 96 -3.58 4.89 -1.63
C LEU A 96 -4.18 3.49 -1.47
N LEU A 97 -5.43 3.39 -1.01
CA LEU A 97 -6.15 2.11 -0.86
C LEU A 97 -6.34 1.41 -2.21
N ILE A 98 -6.78 2.15 -3.24
CA ILE A 98 -6.97 1.60 -4.59
C ILE A 98 -5.61 1.23 -5.21
N ALA A 99 -4.57 2.06 -5.05
CA ALA A 99 -3.23 1.74 -5.55
C ALA A 99 -2.70 0.43 -4.95
N HIS A 100 -2.86 0.22 -3.64
CA HIS A 100 -2.53 -1.05 -2.99
C HIS A 100 -3.28 -2.23 -3.62
N GLN A 101 -4.61 -2.13 -3.76
CA GLN A 101 -5.42 -3.19 -4.36
C GLN A 101 -4.96 -3.53 -5.78
N GLN A 102 -4.76 -2.52 -6.62
CA GLN A 102 -4.31 -2.69 -8.00
C GLN A 102 -2.92 -3.33 -8.09
N LEU A 103 -1.99 -2.99 -7.19
CA LEU A 103 -0.63 -3.53 -7.17
C LEU A 103 -0.53 -4.93 -6.56
N CYS A 104 -1.43 -5.29 -5.65
CA CYS A 104 -1.40 -6.57 -4.94
C CYS A 104 -2.31 -7.64 -5.54
N PHE A 105 -3.42 -7.24 -6.16
CA PHE A 105 -4.48 -8.12 -6.65
C PHE A 105 -4.93 -7.83 -8.08
N GLY A 106 -4.53 -6.70 -8.65
CA GLY A 106 -4.78 -6.36 -10.05
C GLY A 106 -3.55 -6.59 -10.94
N ASP A 107 -3.69 -6.18 -12.21
CA ASP A 107 -2.63 -6.27 -13.22
C ASP A 107 -1.86 -4.95 -13.42
N ARG A 108 -2.10 -3.95 -12.57
CA ARG A 108 -1.42 -2.65 -12.69
C ARG A 108 0.07 -2.81 -12.42
N THR A 109 0.88 -2.38 -13.38
CA THR A 109 2.32 -2.26 -13.19
C THR A 109 2.62 -0.94 -12.47
N ALA A 110 3.56 -0.97 -11.52
CA ALA A 110 4.00 0.25 -10.85
C ALA A 110 4.90 1.06 -11.79
N ASP A 111 4.65 2.37 -11.85
CA ASP A 111 5.38 3.31 -12.70
C ASP A 111 5.56 4.65 -11.95
N PRO A 112 6.37 5.59 -12.49
CA PRO A 112 6.58 6.89 -11.86
C PRO A 112 5.29 7.69 -11.65
N SER A 113 4.31 7.56 -12.55
CA SER A 113 3.04 8.29 -12.48
C SER A 113 2.18 7.80 -11.30
N LEU A 114 2.10 6.48 -11.10
CA LEU A 114 1.45 5.89 -9.94
C LEU A 114 2.13 6.33 -8.65
N PHE A 115 3.47 6.33 -8.62
CA PHE A 115 4.19 6.80 -7.46
C PHE A 115 3.88 8.27 -7.15
N SER A 116 3.91 9.16 -8.14
CA SER A 116 3.55 10.57 -7.95
C SER A 116 2.12 10.76 -7.44
N GLN A 117 1.17 9.92 -7.88
CA GLN A 117 -0.20 9.93 -7.35
C GLN A 117 -0.25 9.52 -5.87
N CYS A 118 0.46 8.44 -5.50
CA CYS A 118 0.55 7.98 -4.11
C CYS A 118 1.23 9.01 -3.20
N ASP A 119 2.35 9.58 -3.64
CA ASP A 119 3.11 10.56 -2.89
C ASP A 119 2.28 11.83 -2.65
N ARG A 120 1.63 12.36 -3.69
CA ARG A 120 0.72 13.51 -3.56
C ARG A 120 -0.42 13.20 -2.59
N ALA A 121 -1.04 12.02 -2.70
CA ALA A 121 -2.11 11.62 -1.81
C ALA A 121 -1.64 11.57 -0.34
N TYR A 122 -0.48 10.96 -0.08
CA TYR A 122 0.11 10.92 1.25
C TYR A 122 0.41 12.32 1.80
N GLN A 123 0.96 13.23 0.98
CA GLN A 123 1.19 14.62 1.38
C GLN A 123 -0.10 15.36 1.75
N ILE A 124 -1.17 15.19 0.97
CA ILE A 124 -2.49 15.79 1.28
C ILE A 124 -3.00 15.30 2.65
N ILE A 125 -2.85 14.00 2.92
CA ILE A 125 -3.22 13.40 4.22
C ILE A 125 -2.43 14.07 5.35
N CYS A 126 -1.12 14.23 5.22
CA CYS A 126 -0.27 14.86 6.24
C CYS A 126 -0.57 16.35 6.46
N GLN A 127 -0.91 17.09 5.41
CA GLN A 127 -1.19 18.53 5.49
C GLN A 127 -2.49 18.86 6.24
N HIS A 128 -3.47 17.94 6.23
CA HIS A 128 -4.79 18.13 6.83
C HIS A 128 -4.95 17.37 8.15
N GLN A 129 -3.83 17.16 8.85
CA GLN A 129 -3.78 16.54 10.18
C GLN A 129 -3.44 17.53 11.32
N GLY A 130 -3.50 18.84 11.04
CA GLY A 130 -3.58 19.86 12.10
C GLY A 130 -4.82 19.67 12.98
N PRO A 131 -4.81 20.22 14.21
CA PRO A 131 -5.86 19.98 15.22
C PRO A 131 -7.29 20.18 14.70
#